data_AF-A0A2M8L082-F1
#
_entry.id   AF-A0A2M8L082-F1
#
_cell.length_a   1.000
_cell.length_b   1.000
_cell.length_c   1.000
_cell.angle_alpha   90.00
_cell.angle_beta   90.00
_cell.angle_gamma   90.00
#
_symmetry.space_group_name_H-M   'P 1'
#
loop_
_entity.id
_entity.type
_entity.pdbx_description
1 polymer ?
#
loop_
_entity_poly.entity_id
_entity_poly.type
_entity_poly.pdbx_seq_one_letter_code
_entity_poly.pdbx_strand_id
1 'polypeptide(L)'
;MAETMTLPGAVDLHVHLREPSTNRSETIRGGTKAALLGGFVLVADMPNNPGLPVWSRERLDTKIEIARREARIPVAFYAGSQPEADNVGELAGMAERAIALKLYGDPTTGNENTYKTEDFREIVAEWHRVAPDKPIMFHSGENNLEAMISLVADEHGQHLHVCHVNSSKQVGLIQKAKDKDLPVTCGVCPHGNYTLKP
;
A
#
# COMPACT_ATOMS: atom_id res chain seq x y z
N MET A 1 22.52 -35.24 -4.93
CA MET A 1 21.19 -34.68 -5.27
C MET A 1 21.02 -33.41 -4.47
N ALA A 2 20.40 -32.36 -5.01
CA ALA A 2 20.08 -31.18 -4.21
C ALA A 2 18.97 -31.54 -3.22
N GLU A 3 19.09 -31.11 -1.97
CA GLU A 3 18.01 -31.22 -0.98
C GLU A 3 16.89 -30.23 -1.31
N THR A 4 15.64 -30.67 -1.17
CA THR A 4 14.45 -29.85 -1.44
C THR A 4 13.68 -29.56 -0.16
N MET A 5 13.17 -28.33 -0.02
CA MET A 5 12.30 -27.91 1.07
C MET A 5 10.91 -27.50 0.53
N THR A 6 9.85 -27.83 1.26
CA THR A 6 8.48 -27.43 0.95
C THR A 6 8.05 -26.29 1.87
N LEU A 7 7.50 -25.22 1.29
CA LEU A 7 7.00 -24.05 2.00
C LEU A 7 5.52 -23.79 1.62
N PRO A 8 4.74 -23.12 2.48
CA PRO A 8 3.47 -22.53 2.08
C PRO A 8 3.66 -21.50 0.95
N GLY A 9 2.60 -21.24 0.19
CA GLY A 9 2.62 -20.19 -0.84
C GLY A 9 2.86 -18.81 -0.24
N ALA A 10 3.75 -18.03 -0.85
CA ALA A 10 4.07 -16.69 -0.37
C ALA A 10 2.99 -15.66 -0.74
N VAL A 11 2.93 -14.56 0.01
CA VAL A 11 2.04 -13.42 -0.25
C VAL A 11 2.89 -12.16 -0.41
N ASP A 12 2.64 -11.39 -1.47
CA ASP A 12 3.25 -10.07 -1.65
C ASP A 12 2.20 -8.97 -1.49
N LEU A 13 2.31 -8.19 -0.43
CA LEU A 13 1.35 -7.11 -0.14
C LEU A 13 1.67 -5.79 -0.87
N HIS A 14 2.76 -5.72 -1.64
CA HIS A 14 3.16 -4.48 -2.31
C HIS A 14 3.69 -4.74 -3.72
N VAL A 15 2.78 -4.94 -4.67
CA VAL A 15 3.10 -4.97 -6.10
C VAL A 15 2.56 -3.77 -6.85
N HIS A 16 3.10 -3.51 -8.04
CA HIS A 16 2.59 -2.53 -8.98
C HIS A 16 2.37 -3.17 -10.35
N LEU A 17 1.13 -3.57 -10.66
CA LEU A 17 0.76 -4.28 -11.89
C LEU A 17 0.51 -3.36 -13.09
N ARG A 18 0.45 -2.03 -12.85
CA ARG A 18 0.41 -0.97 -13.87
C ARG A 18 -0.71 -1.10 -14.90
N GLU A 19 -1.85 -1.68 -14.53
CA GLU A 19 -3.01 -1.80 -15.44
C GLU A 19 -4.32 -1.58 -14.67
N PRO A 20 -5.24 -0.72 -15.16
CA PRO A 20 -5.11 0.20 -16.30
C PRO A 20 -4.20 1.39 -15.96
N SER A 21 -3.46 1.92 -16.95
CA SER A 21 -2.43 2.95 -16.73
C SER A 21 -2.01 3.57 -18.06
N THR A 22 -1.46 4.79 -18.04
CA THR A 22 -0.74 5.36 -19.19
C THR A 22 0.65 4.75 -19.35
N ASN A 23 1.23 4.21 -18.27
CA ASN A 23 2.46 3.42 -18.30
C ASN A 23 2.15 1.96 -18.65
N ARG A 24 2.77 1.45 -19.73
CA ARG A 24 2.62 0.07 -20.24
C ARG A 24 3.80 -0.86 -19.89
N SER A 25 4.57 -0.53 -18.86
CA SER A 25 5.73 -1.33 -18.45
C SER A 25 5.37 -2.72 -17.92
N GLU A 26 4.13 -2.90 -17.43
CA GLU A 26 3.64 -4.16 -16.87
C GLU A 26 2.13 -4.30 -17.10
N THR A 27 1.60 -5.51 -16.98
CA THR A 27 0.16 -5.84 -17.03
C THR A 27 -0.22 -6.72 -15.85
N ILE A 28 -1.50 -6.80 -15.50
CA ILE A 28 -1.98 -7.71 -14.45
C ILE A 28 -1.65 -9.17 -14.83
N ARG A 29 -1.81 -9.55 -16.10
CA ARG A 29 -1.45 -10.90 -16.58
C ARG A 29 0.05 -11.19 -16.44
N GLY A 30 0.89 -10.25 -16.84
CA GLY A 30 2.34 -10.36 -16.81
C GLY A 30 2.86 -10.45 -15.37
N GLY A 31 2.50 -9.46 -14.54
CA GLY A 31 2.95 -9.38 -13.16
C GLY A 31 2.47 -10.56 -12.30
N THR A 32 1.22 -11.00 -12.45
CA THR A 32 0.73 -12.17 -11.70
C THR A 32 1.35 -13.48 -12.16
N LYS A 33 1.71 -13.61 -13.45
CA LYS A 33 2.50 -14.75 -13.94
C LYS A 33 3.90 -14.75 -13.33
N ALA A 34 4.55 -13.58 -13.27
CA ALA A 34 5.86 -13.44 -12.65
C ALA A 34 5.82 -13.80 -11.15
N ALA A 35 4.81 -13.31 -10.43
CA ALA A 35 4.58 -13.63 -9.03
C ALA A 35 4.39 -15.15 -8.80
N LEU A 36 3.58 -15.81 -9.63
CA LEU A 36 3.40 -17.27 -9.55
C LEU A 36 4.72 -18.03 -9.73
N LEU A 37 5.55 -17.63 -10.71
CA LEU A 37 6.87 -18.23 -10.92
C LEU A 37 7.84 -17.96 -9.76
N GLY A 38 7.63 -16.87 -9.03
CA GLY A 38 8.36 -16.53 -7.80
C GLY A 38 7.86 -17.25 -6.54
N GLY A 39 6.84 -18.10 -6.64
CA GLY A 39 6.27 -18.84 -5.50
C GLY A 39 5.19 -18.08 -4.73
N PHE A 40 4.69 -16.97 -5.26
CA PHE A 40 3.58 -16.23 -4.67
C PHE A 40 2.22 -16.79 -5.10
N VAL A 41 1.29 -16.86 -4.16
CA VAL A 41 -0.10 -17.34 -4.37
C VAL A 41 -1.15 -16.24 -4.21
N LEU A 42 -0.75 -15.07 -3.72
CA LEU A 42 -1.57 -13.86 -3.62
C LEU A 42 -0.66 -12.65 -3.74
N VAL A 43 -1.12 -11.64 -4.47
CA VAL A 43 -0.48 -10.32 -4.51
C VAL A 43 -1.49 -9.21 -4.21
N ALA A 44 -1.03 -8.07 -3.68
CA ALA A 44 -1.86 -6.90 -3.46
C ALA A 44 -1.34 -5.69 -4.25
N ASP A 45 -2.17 -5.19 -5.16
CA ASP A 45 -1.76 -4.21 -6.16
C ASP A 45 -2.02 -2.77 -5.73
N MET A 46 -0.97 -1.95 -5.83
CA MET A 46 -0.98 -0.55 -5.41
C MET A 46 -1.85 0.34 -6.33
N PRO A 47 -2.50 1.38 -5.77
CA PRO A 47 -3.48 2.18 -6.52
C PRO A 47 -2.88 3.31 -7.37
N ASN A 48 -1.56 3.55 -7.32
CA ASN A 48 -0.89 4.66 -8.02
C ASN A 48 -0.54 4.35 -9.49
N ASN A 49 -1.48 3.81 -10.26
CA ASN A 49 -1.25 3.64 -11.69
C ASN A 49 -1.13 5.01 -12.38
N PRO A 50 -0.02 5.33 -13.06
CA PRO A 50 0.16 6.63 -13.71
C PRO A 50 -0.97 6.98 -14.67
N GLY A 51 -1.43 8.23 -14.60
CA GLY A 51 -2.54 8.77 -15.40
C GLY A 51 -3.94 8.23 -15.06
N LEU A 52 -4.03 7.08 -14.38
CA LEU A 52 -5.28 6.44 -13.97
C LEU A 52 -5.18 5.89 -12.54
N PRO A 53 -4.86 6.73 -11.54
CA PRO A 53 -4.80 6.25 -10.16
C PRO A 53 -6.19 5.82 -9.67
N VAL A 54 -6.22 4.80 -8.83
CA VAL A 54 -7.46 4.21 -8.30
C VAL A 54 -7.97 5.06 -7.12
N TRP A 55 -8.56 6.20 -7.48
CA TRP A 55 -9.13 7.19 -6.56
C TRP A 55 -10.67 7.21 -6.55
N SER A 56 -11.33 6.26 -7.21
CA SER A 56 -12.79 6.15 -7.16
C SER A 56 -13.22 4.69 -7.12
N ARG A 57 -14.45 4.44 -6.64
CA ARG A 57 -15.03 3.10 -6.63
C ARG A 57 -15.13 2.51 -8.03
N GLU A 58 -15.50 3.33 -9.02
CA GLU A 58 -15.57 2.92 -10.43
C GLU A 58 -14.22 2.41 -10.96
N ARG A 59 -13.13 3.15 -10.68
CA ARG A 59 -11.78 2.74 -11.12
C ARG A 59 -11.33 1.47 -10.40
N LEU A 60 -11.69 1.31 -9.13
CA LEU A 60 -11.38 0.11 -8.36
C LEU A 60 -12.12 -1.11 -8.94
N ASP A 61 -13.42 -1.00 -9.20
CA ASP A 61 -14.22 -2.06 -9.80
C ASP A 61 -13.70 -2.42 -11.20
N THR A 62 -13.36 -1.41 -12.03
CA THR A 62 -12.76 -1.63 -13.35
C THR A 62 -11.49 -2.47 -13.26
N LYS A 63 -10.61 -2.14 -12.32
CA LYS A 63 -9.34 -2.84 -12.11
C LYS A 63 -9.54 -4.28 -11.61
N ILE A 64 -10.51 -4.48 -10.71
CA ILE A 64 -10.93 -5.81 -10.25
C ILE A 64 -11.44 -6.65 -11.42
N GLU A 65 -12.25 -6.11 -12.32
CA GLU A 65 -12.75 -6.86 -13.48
C GLU A 65 -11.63 -7.26 -14.46
N ILE A 66 -10.64 -6.39 -14.68
CA ILE A 66 -9.46 -6.75 -15.48
C ILE A 66 -8.74 -7.93 -14.82
N ALA A 67 -8.49 -7.86 -13.51
CA ALA A 67 -7.81 -8.93 -12.80
C ALA A 67 -8.58 -10.25 -12.80
N ARG A 68 -9.92 -10.22 -12.67
CA ARG A 68 -10.74 -11.43 -12.79
C ARG A 68 -10.55 -12.15 -14.13
N ARG A 69 -10.31 -11.40 -15.20
CA ARG A 69 -10.12 -11.95 -16.55
C ARG A 69 -8.68 -12.37 -16.83
N GLU A 70 -7.72 -11.60 -16.34
CA GLU A 70 -6.32 -11.67 -16.79
C GLU A 70 -5.35 -12.27 -15.77
N ALA A 71 -5.66 -12.21 -14.46
CA ALA A 71 -4.74 -12.61 -13.41
C ALA A 71 -4.48 -14.13 -13.41
N ARG A 72 -3.25 -14.51 -13.04
CA ARG A 72 -2.82 -15.92 -12.89
C ARG A 72 -2.88 -16.44 -11.47
N ILE A 73 -2.95 -15.54 -10.50
CA ILE A 73 -3.17 -15.79 -9.08
C ILE A 73 -4.13 -14.73 -8.54
N PRO A 74 -4.81 -14.96 -7.41
CA PRO A 74 -5.62 -13.94 -6.73
C PRO A 74 -4.88 -12.60 -6.55
N VAL A 75 -5.62 -11.51 -6.70
CA VAL A 75 -5.14 -10.14 -6.52
C VAL A 75 -6.05 -9.42 -5.52
N ALA A 76 -5.45 -8.85 -4.48
CA ALA A 76 -6.10 -7.92 -3.56
C ALA A 76 -5.84 -6.47 -4.00
N PHE A 77 -6.71 -5.55 -3.58
CA PHE A 77 -6.66 -4.15 -4.00
C PHE A 77 -6.77 -3.20 -2.82
N TYR A 78 -6.20 -2.01 -2.99
CA TYR A 78 -6.26 -0.92 -2.04
C TYR A 78 -7.19 0.19 -2.52
N ALA A 79 -7.85 0.86 -1.57
CA ALA A 79 -8.40 2.18 -1.82
C ALA A 79 -7.22 3.15 -1.89
N GLY A 80 -7.20 4.05 -2.89
CA GLY A 80 -6.19 5.10 -3.00
C GLY A 80 -6.81 6.45 -2.66
N SER A 81 -6.08 7.27 -1.92
CA SER A 81 -6.47 8.65 -1.63
C SER A 81 -5.22 9.50 -1.44
N GLN A 82 -5.30 10.77 -1.82
CA GLN A 82 -4.29 11.79 -1.60
C GLN A 82 -5.00 13.14 -1.39
N PRO A 83 -4.36 14.16 -0.80
CA PRO A 83 -4.98 15.47 -0.55
C PRO A 83 -5.57 16.12 -1.80
N GLU A 84 -4.92 15.96 -2.96
CA GLU A 84 -5.38 16.49 -4.25
C GLU A 84 -6.42 15.61 -4.97
N ALA A 85 -6.72 14.41 -4.45
CA ALA A 85 -7.64 13.49 -5.10
C ALA A 85 -9.11 13.91 -4.92
N ASP A 86 -9.42 14.73 -3.90
CA ASP A 86 -10.77 15.21 -3.57
C ASP A 86 -11.82 14.08 -3.60
N ASN A 87 -11.47 12.93 -3.03
CA ASN A 87 -12.23 11.68 -3.15
C ASN A 87 -12.64 11.07 -1.79
N VAL A 88 -12.70 11.89 -0.74
CA VAL A 88 -13.13 11.47 0.61
C VAL A 88 -14.50 10.79 0.55
N GLY A 89 -15.45 11.34 -0.23
CA GLY A 89 -16.78 10.76 -0.43
C GLY A 89 -16.80 9.38 -1.11
N GLU A 90 -15.72 8.97 -1.78
CA GLU A 90 -15.59 7.66 -2.42
C GLU A 90 -15.08 6.57 -1.47
N LEU A 91 -14.48 6.95 -0.32
CA LEU A 91 -13.77 6.04 0.58
C LEU A 91 -14.69 4.93 1.12
N ALA A 92 -15.93 5.27 1.49
CA ALA A 92 -16.92 4.30 1.95
C ALA A 92 -17.19 3.21 0.89
N GLY A 93 -17.42 3.62 -0.35
CA GLY A 93 -17.68 2.70 -1.46
C GLY A 93 -16.46 1.84 -1.79
N MET A 94 -15.26 2.43 -1.79
CA MET A 94 -14.02 1.69 -2.03
C MET A 94 -13.69 0.72 -0.90
N ALA A 95 -14.02 1.07 0.35
CA ALA A 95 -13.80 0.21 1.51
C ALA A 95 -14.54 -1.13 1.38
N GLU A 96 -15.66 -1.23 0.68
CA GLU A 96 -16.35 -2.51 0.46
C GLU A 96 -15.53 -3.52 -0.36
N ARG A 97 -14.55 -3.06 -1.16
CA ARG A 97 -13.78 -3.89 -2.10
C ARG A 97 -12.30 -3.96 -1.74
N ALA A 98 -11.77 -2.91 -1.11
CA ALA A 98 -10.37 -2.82 -0.75
C ALA A 98 -10.04 -3.55 0.55
N ILE A 99 -8.81 -4.06 0.65
CA ILE A 99 -8.29 -4.68 1.89
C ILE A 99 -7.75 -3.64 2.88
N ALA A 100 -7.34 -2.46 2.39
CA ALA A 100 -6.79 -1.36 3.17
C ALA A 100 -6.84 -0.04 2.35
N LEU A 101 -6.58 1.08 3.01
CA LEU A 101 -6.31 2.36 2.35
C LEU A 101 -4.80 2.51 2.13
N LYS A 102 -4.38 3.01 0.96
CA LYS A 102 -2.99 3.35 0.67
C LYS A 102 -2.83 4.86 0.49
N LEU A 103 -1.96 5.44 1.31
CA LEU A 103 -1.54 6.85 1.27
C LEU A 103 -0.06 6.97 0.91
N TYR A 104 0.30 8.06 0.24
CA TYR A 104 1.69 8.37 -0.13
C TYR A 104 2.10 9.72 0.45
N GLY A 105 2.95 9.70 1.47
CA GLY A 105 3.47 10.90 2.12
C GLY A 105 4.64 11.56 1.39
N ASP A 106 5.23 10.89 0.40
CA ASP A 106 6.36 11.36 -0.40
C ASP A 106 6.13 11.08 -1.89
N PRO A 107 6.92 11.72 -2.78
CA PRO A 107 6.84 11.52 -4.23
C PRO A 107 6.84 10.05 -4.65
N THR A 108 5.99 9.70 -5.61
CA THR A 108 5.81 8.34 -6.12
C THR A 108 5.69 8.31 -7.64
N THR A 109 5.63 7.11 -8.24
CA THR A 109 5.47 6.99 -9.69
C THR A 109 4.19 7.68 -10.16
N GLY A 110 4.32 8.73 -10.96
CA GLY A 110 3.19 9.50 -11.50
C GLY A 110 2.68 10.62 -10.59
N ASN A 111 3.37 10.92 -9.48
CA ASN A 111 3.04 12.02 -8.58
C ASN A 111 4.30 12.53 -7.85
N GLU A 112 4.69 13.79 -8.06
CA GLU A 112 5.92 14.37 -7.50
C GLU A 112 5.69 15.25 -6.26
N ASN A 113 4.46 15.28 -5.74
CA ASN A 113 4.12 16.13 -4.60
C ASN A 113 4.74 15.62 -3.29
N THR A 114 4.97 16.56 -2.39
CA THR A 114 5.31 16.31 -0.98
C THR A 114 4.14 16.74 -0.09
N TYR A 115 3.98 16.07 1.06
CA TYR A 115 2.82 16.26 1.91
C TYR A 115 3.20 16.42 3.37
N LYS A 116 2.40 17.22 4.08
CA LYS A 116 2.39 17.25 5.54
C LYS A 116 1.34 16.29 6.05
N THR A 117 1.54 15.79 7.26
CA THR A 117 0.58 14.88 7.90
C THR A 117 -0.80 15.53 8.04
N GLU A 118 -0.85 16.84 8.27
CA GLU A 118 -2.09 17.61 8.39
C GLU A 118 -2.98 17.49 7.14
N ASP A 119 -2.38 17.35 5.95
CA ASP A 119 -3.10 17.25 4.69
C ASP A 119 -3.92 15.94 4.59
N PHE A 120 -3.59 14.93 5.41
CA PHE A 120 -4.29 13.64 5.44
C PHE A 120 -5.37 13.55 6.52
N ARG A 121 -5.55 14.56 7.38
CA ARG A 121 -6.47 14.46 8.55
C ARG A 121 -7.88 14.08 8.16
N GLU A 122 -8.44 14.71 7.12
CA GLU A 122 -9.79 14.42 6.65
C GLU A 122 -9.91 13.00 6.08
N ILE A 123 -8.93 12.58 5.28
CA ILE A 123 -8.87 11.24 4.68
C ILE A 123 -8.77 10.16 5.75
N VAL A 124 -7.90 10.34 6.76
CA VAL A 124 -7.74 9.39 7.87
C VAL A 124 -9.00 9.31 8.71
N ALA A 125 -9.60 10.46 9.06
CA ALA A 125 -10.82 10.50 9.86
C ALA A 125 -11.99 9.81 9.14
N GLU A 126 -12.15 10.04 7.83
CA GLU A 126 -13.18 9.37 7.05
C GLU A 126 -12.92 7.87 6.94
N TRP A 127 -11.68 7.45 6.67
CA TRP A 127 -11.35 6.03 6.60
C TRP A 127 -11.58 5.31 7.93
N HIS A 128 -11.20 5.95 9.05
CA HIS A 128 -11.49 5.45 10.39
C HIS A 128 -13.00 5.31 10.61
N ARG A 129 -13.80 6.28 10.16
CA ARG A 129 -15.25 6.26 10.30
C ARG A 129 -15.91 5.13 9.50
N VAL A 130 -15.45 4.87 8.27
CA VAL A 130 -16.12 3.94 7.33
C VAL A 130 -15.53 2.53 7.34
N ALA A 131 -14.28 2.38 7.79
CA ALA A 131 -13.54 1.12 7.77
C ALA A 131 -12.54 1.00 8.94
N PRO A 132 -12.99 1.12 10.22
CA PRO A 132 -12.11 1.14 11.38
C PRO A 132 -11.24 -0.13 11.52
N ASP A 133 -11.77 -1.29 11.10
CA ASP A 133 -11.08 -2.57 11.19
C ASP A 133 -10.07 -2.82 10.05
N LYS A 134 -10.01 -1.91 9.05
CA LYS A 134 -9.08 -2.03 7.91
C LYS A 134 -7.87 -1.13 8.12
N PRO A 135 -6.64 -1.64 7.92
CA PRO A 135 -5.44 -0.85 8.17
C PRO A 135 -5.27 0.27 7.14
N ILE A 136 -4.40 1.22 7.48
CA ILE A 136 -3.85 2.20 6.54
C ILE A 136 -2.42 1.77 6.20
N MET A 137 -2.12 1.65 4.92
CA MET A 137 -0.78 1.48 4.40
C MET A 137 -0.19 2.84 4.05
N PHE A 138 1.01 3.13 4.55
CA PHE A 138 1.63 4.44 4.34
C PHE A 138 3.00 4.30 3.69
N HIS A 139 3.18 4.94 2.54
CA HIS A 139 4.50 5.24 2.01
C HIS A 139 4.99 6.49 2.73
N SER A 140 5.83 6.31 3.75
CA SER A 140 6.35 7.41 4.54
C SER A 140 7.51 8.11 3.82
N GLY A 141 7.53 9.43 3.94
CA GLY A 141 8.73 10.22 3.69
C GLY A 141 9.66 10.30 4.89
N GLU A 142 10.77 11.01 4.72
CA GLU A 142 11.79 11.14 5.77
C GLU A 142 11.27 11.82 7.06
N ASN A 143 10.26 12.70 6.93
CA ASN A 143 9.86 13.65 7.98
C ASN A 143 8.39 13.62 8.37
N ASN A 144 7.57 12.73 7.79
CA ASN A 144 6.14 12.65 8.12
C ASN A 144 5.74 11.38 8.88
N LEU A 145 6.64 10.40 9.04
CA LEU A 145 6.29 9.13 9.68
C LEU A 145 5.85 9.28 11.14
N GLU A 146 6.57 10.05 11.95
CA GLU A 146 6.25 10.22 13.38
C GLU A 146 4.85 10.84 13.56
N ALA A 147 4.57 11.89 12.81
CA ALA A 147 3.27 12.54 12.82
C ALA A 147 2.16 11.62 12.27
N MET A 148 2.45 10.77 11.28
CA MET A 148 1.47 9.81 10.76
C MET A 148 1.18 8.67 11.74
N ILE A 149 2.18 8.21 12.50
CA ILE A 149 1.98 7.28 13.61
C ILE A 149 1.06 7.92 14.66
N SER A 150 1.32 9.16 15.04
CA SER A 150 0.46 9.91 15.97
C SER A 150 -0.97 9.99 15.46
N LEU A 151 -1.16 10.43 14.20
CA LEU A 151 -2.48 10.63 13.63
C LEU A 151 -3.27 9.32 13.54
N VAL A 152 -2.67 8.23 13.03
CA VAL A 152 -3.42 7.01 12.72
C VAL A 152 -3.51 6.09 13.94
N ALA A 153 -2.39 5.81 14.59
CA ALA A 153 -2.30 4.77 15.60
C ALA A 153 -2.56 5.28 17.02
N ASP A 154 -2.14 6.51 17.34
CA ASP A 154 -2.33 7.11 18.68
C ASP A 154 -3.70 7.81 18.77
N GLU A 155 -3.97 8.79 17.91
CA GLU A 155 -5.20 9.60 17.94
C GLU A 155 -6.46 8.78 17.57
N HIS A 156 -6.37 7.91 16.55
CA HIS A 156 -7.53 7.13 16.06
C HIS A 156 -7.51 5.65 16.50
N GLY A 157 -6.43 5.15 17.10
CA GLY A 157 -6.31 3.74 17.47
C GLY A 157 -6.38 2.76 16.29
N GLN A 158 -6.19 3.23 15.05
CA GLN A 158 -6.31 2.42 13.85
C GLN A 158 -4.95 1.84 13.43
N HIS A 159 -4.96 0.65 12.84
CA HIS A 159 -3.71 -0.04 12.48
C HIS A 159 -2.98 0.65 11.32
N LEU A 160 -1.72 1.01 11.54
CA LEU A 160 -0.83 1.60 10.54
C LEU A 160 0.21 0.57 10.07
N HIS A 161 0.36 0.41 8.76
CA HIS A 161 1.43 -0.35 8.14
C HIS A 161 2.38 0.55 7.34
N VAL A 162 3.61 0.69 7.81
CA VAL A 162 4.66 1.49 7.14
C VAL A 162 5.30 0.67 6.03
N CYS A 163 5.11 1.11 4.79
CA CYS A 163 5.65 0.44 3.60
C CYS A 163 7.15 0.72 3.47
N HIS A 164 7.91 -0.25 2.93
CA HIS A 164 9.31 -0.14 2.50
C HIS A 164 10.21 0.73 3.40
N VAL A 165 10.25 0.38 4.69
CA VAL A 165 11.18 0.98 5.65
C VAL A 165 12.61 0.77 5.16
N ASN A 166 13.38 1.86 5.10
CA ASN A 166 14.71 1.86 4.49
C ASN A 166 15.77 2.62 5.31
N SER A 167 15.41 3.14 6.49
CA SER A 167 16.32 3.90 7.35
C SER A 167 16.22 3.48 8.81
N SER A 168 17.35 3.59 9.53
CA SER A 168 17.40 3.37 10.99
C SER A 168 16.51 4.35 11.75
N LYS A 169 16.36 5.58 11.25
CA LYS A 169 15.44 6.59 11.80
C LYS A 169 14.00 6.06 11.81
N GLN A 170 13.51 5.54 10.67
CA GLN A 170 12.16 4.98 10.57
C GLN A 170 11.98 3.76 11.49
N VAL A 171 12.96 2.84 11.51
CA VAL A 171 12.94 1.69 12.44
C VAL A 171 12.82 2.15 13.90
N GLY A 172 13.58 3.17 14.29
CA GLY A 172 13.53 3.73 15.64
C GLY A 172 12.17 4.34 15.98
N LEU A 173 11.52 5.03 15.05
CA LEU A 173 10.17 5.58 15.24
C LEU A 173 9.13 4.46 15.39
N ILE A 174 9.21 3.42 14.56
CA ILE A 174 8.30 2.27 14.63
C ILE A 174 8.50 1.49 15.94
N GLN A 175 9.75 1.29 16.37
CA GLN A 175 10.03 0.61 17.64
C GLN A 175 9.45 1.40 18.82
N LYS A 176 9.66 2.72 18.88
CA LYS A 176 9.06 3.59 19.91
C LYS A 176 7.53 3.51 19.94
N ALA A 177 6.88 3.37 18.78
CA ALA A 177 5.43 3.21 18.72
C ALA A 177 5.00 1.85 19.27
N LYS A 178 5.71 0.78 18.91
CA LYS A 178 5.47 -0.57 19.44
C LYS A 178 5.71 -0.68 20.95
N ASP A 179 6.73 0.01 21.47
CA ASP A 179 7.01 0.07 22.91
C ASP A 179 5.89 0.76 23.70
N LYS A 180 5.01 1.51 23.03
CA LYS A 180 3.79 2.12 23.57
C LYS A 180 2.53 1.30 23.28
N ASP A 181 2.67 0.06 22.79
CA ASP A 181 1.57 -0.82 22.36
C ASP A 181 0.67 -0.22 21.26
N LEU A 182 1.17 0.74 20.47
CA LEU A 182 0.41 1.29 19.35
C LEU A 182 0.33 0.28 18.19
N PRO A 183 -0.81 0.21 17.46
CA PRO A 183 -1.04 -0.76 16.40
C PRO A 183 -0.26 -0.41 15.12
N VAL A 184 1.07 -0.61 15.16
CA VAL A 184 1.98 -0.28 14.06
C VAL A 184 2.76 -1.51 13.59
N THR A 185 2.77 -1.71 12.28
CA THR A 185 3.58 -2.73 11.59
C THR A 185 4.37 -2.10 10.45
N CYS A 186 5.32 -2.85 9.89
CA CYS A 186 6.11 -2.36 8.76
C CYS A 186 6.58 -3.48 7.85
N GLY A 187 6.89 -3.13 6.60
CA GLY A 187 7.52 -4.00 5.62
C GLY A 187 8.82 -3.38 5.08
N VAL A 188 9.74 -4.23 4.65
CA VAL A 188 10.98 -3.84 3.94
C VAL A 188 10.96 -4.47 2.54
N CYS A 189 11.56 -3.80 1.55
CA CYS A 189 11.70 -4.39 0.23
C CYS A 189 13.05 -5.11 0.11
N PRO A 190 13.14 -6.25 -0.60
CA PRO A 190 14.40 -6.98 -0.77
C PRO A 190 15.54 -6.08 -1.28
N HIS A 191 15.29 -5.24 -2.29
CA HIS A 191 16.30 -4.35 -2.83
C HIS A 191 16.88 -3.39 -1.77
N GLY A 192 16.06 -2.88 -0.85
CA GLY A 192 16.52 -2.04 0.25
C GLY A 192 17.56 -2.72 1.15
N ASN A 193 17.54 -4.05 1.25
CA ASN A 193 18.51 -4.82 2.04
C ASN A 193 19.76 -5.22 1.25
N TYR A 194 19.72 -5.22 -0.09
CA TYR A 194 20.80 -5.71 -0.95
C TYR A 194 21.52 -4.60 -1.75
N THR A 195 20.97 -3.39 -1.82
CA THR A 195 21.60 -2.25 -2.54
C THR A 195 22.19 -1.18 -1.63
N LEU A 196 22.09 -1.32 -0.32
CA LEU A 196 22.87 -0.52 0.62
C LEU A 196 24.33 -0.95 0.49
N LYS A 197 25.15 -0.14 -0.19
CA LYS A 197 26.60 -0.29 -0.12
C LYS A 197 27.02 -0.14 1.35
N PRO A 198 27.97 -0.97 1.84
CA PRO A 198 28.47 -0.88 3.20
C PRO A 198 29.06 0.50 3.50
#